data_AF-A0A7V4CYX2-F1
#
_entry.id   AF-A0A7V4CYX2-F1
#
_cell.length_a   1.000
_cell.length_b   1.000
_cell.length_c   1.000
_cell.angle_alpha   90.00
_cell.angle_beta   90.00
_cell.angle_gamma   90.00
#
_symmetry.space_group_name_H-M   'P 1'
#
loop_
_entity.id
_entity.type
_entity.pdbx_description
1 polymer ?
#
loop_
_entity_poly.entity_id
_entity_poly.type
_entity_poly.pdbx_seq_one_letter_code
_entity_poly.pdbx_strand_id
1 'polypeptide(L)' 'MSETWEVLTLRGLAATDERAEEFTGTLVIHRVGSAEPVETITVRVKRSILGELHDSLGRLLARSIGFRAR' A
#
# COMPACT_ATOMS: atom_id res chain seq x y z
N MET A 1 2.49 -14.47 -19.91
CA MET A 1 1.94 -13.19 -19.44
C MET A 1 2.13 -13.17 -17.93
N SER A 2 2.74 -12.12 -17.37
CA SER A 2 2.88 -12.01 -15.91
C SER A 2 1.50 -11.90 -15.27
N GLU A 3 1.30 -12.58 -14.14
CA GLU A 3 0.07 -12.41 -13.38
C GLU A 3 0.03 -11.00 -12.78
N THR A 4 -1.04 -10.25 -13.04
CA THR A 4 -1.24 -8.89 -12.52
C THR A 4 -2.26 -8.94 -11.40
N TRP A 5 -1.92 -8.27 -10.29
CA TRP A 5 -2.73 -8.19 -9.09
C TRP A 5 -3.14 -6.73 -8.82
N GLU A 6 -4.33 -6.54 -8.29
CA GLU A 6 -4.87 -5.27 -7.84
C GLU A 6 -4.72 -5.18 -6.32
N VAL A 7 -4.19 -4.05 -5.84
CA VAL A 7 -4.22 -3.73 -4.41
C VAL A 7 -5.57 -3.13 -4.09
N LEU A 8 -6.35 -3.81 -3.25
CA LEU A 8 -7.67 -3.35 -2.83
C LEU A 8 -7.58 -2.48 -1.57
N THR A 9 -6.83 -2.93 -0.57
CA THR A 9 -6.63 -2.19 0.68
C THR A 9 -5.47 -2.75 1.49
N LEU A 10 -4.91 -1.94 2.38
CA LEU A 10 -3.97 -2.35 3.43
C LEU A 10 -4.65 -2.15 4.78
N ARG A 11 -4.90 -3.24 5.51
CA ARG A 11 -5.62 -3.24 6.79
C ARG A 11 -4.67 -3.41 7.95
N GLY A 12 -4.98 -2.71 9.05
CA GLY A 12 -4.32 -2.93 10.34
C GLY A 12 -2.82 -2.69 10.34
N LEU A 13 -2.29 -1.87 9.43
CA LEU A 13 -0.87 -1.48 9.45
C LEU A 13 -0.61 -0.69 10.74
N ALA A 14 0.08 -1.32 11.68
CA ALA A 14 0.31 -0.76 13.00
C ALA A 14 1.77 -0.92 13.43
N ALA A 15 2.21 0.01 14.28
CA ALA A 15 3.45 -0.07 15.02
C ALA A 15 3.20 -0.74 16.37
N THR A 16 4.22 -1.42 16.91
CA THR A 16 4.19 -1.89 18.31
C THR A 16 4.37 -0.73 19.30
N ASP A 17 5.11 0.31 18.90
CA ASP A 17 5.42 1.50 19.68
C ASP A 17 5.98 2.64 18.78
N GLU A 18 6.28 3.80 19.37
CA GLU A 18 6.78 4.99 18.67
C GLU A 18 8.17 4.80 18.01
N ARG A 19 8.99 3.87 18.53
CA ARG A 19 10.34 3.56 18.07
C ARG A 19 10.37 2.36 17.11
N ALA A 20 9.23 1.75 16.81
CA ALA A 20 9.15 0.55 15.97
C ALA A 20 9.83 0.76 14.60
N GLU A 21 10.75 -0.11 14.23
CA GLU A 21 11.40 -0.07 12.91
C GLU A 21 10.63 -0.87 11.85
N GLU A 22 9.63 -1.64 12.29
CA GLU A 22 8.81 -2.50 11.45
C GLU A 22 7.33 -2.42 11.87
N PHE A 23 6.47 -2.56 10.86
CA PHE A 23 5.02 -2.43 10.98
C PHE A 23 4.38 -3.66 10.37
N THR A 24 3.43 -4.26 11.07
CA THR A 24 2.71 -5.44 10.57
C THR A 24 1.32 -5.03 10.13
N GLY A 25 0.85 -5.63 9.04
CA GLY A 25 -0.50 -5.42 8.54
C GLY A 25 -0.90 -6.49 7.56
N THR A 26 -2.00 -6.25 6.87
CA THR A 26 -2.63 -7.22 5.98
C THR A 26 -2.93 -6.56 4.65
N LEU A 27 -2.22 -6.99 3.60
CA LEU A 27 -2.47 -6.57 2.23
C LEU A 27 -3.59 -7.42 1.63
N VAL A 28 -4.62 -6.75 1.13
CA VAL A 28 -5.78 -7.35 0.51
C VAL A 28 -5.66 -7.12 -0.99
N ILE A 29 -5.53 -8.21 -1.75
CA ILE A 29 -5.29 -8.16 -3.19
C ILE A 29 -6.27 -9.03 -3.95
N HIS A 30 -6.39 -8.78 -5.24
CA HIS A 30 -7.22 -9.57 -6.13
C HIS A 30 -6.57 -9.69 -7.50
N ARG A 31 -6.70 -10.85 -8.14
CA ARG A 31 -6.18 -11.03 -9.49
C ARG A 31 -7.02 -10.21 -10.48
N VAL A 32 -6.36 -9.44 -11.36
CA VAL A 32 -7.07 -8.63 -12.37
C VAL A 32 -7.98 -9.54 -13.21
N GLY A 33 -9.27 -9.18 -13.28
CA GLY A 33 -10.28 -9.90 -14.07
C GLY A 33 -10.76 -11.22 -13.49
N SER A 34 -10.38 -11.57 -12.27
CA SER A 34 -10.89 -12.77 -11.59
C SER A 34 -12.33 -12.56 -11.05
N ALA A 35 -13.12 -13.63 -11.06
CA ALA A 35 -14.44 -13.70 -10.42
C ALA A 35 -14.40 -14.37 -9.03
N GLU A 36 -13.24 -14.94 -8.68
CA GLU A 36 -12.90 -15.71 -7.47
C GLU A 36 -12.21 -14.81 -6.41
N PRO A 37 -12.11 -15.26 -5.13
CA PRO A 37 -12.12 -14.37 -3.96
C PRO A 37 -10.83 -13.58 -3.72
N VAL A 38 -11.00 -12.54 -2.92
CA VAL A 38 -9.96 -11.66 -2.39
C VAL A 38 -8.89 -12.46 -1.65
N GLU A 39 -7.63 -12.30 -2.05
CA GLU A 39 -6.47 -12.85 -1.36
C GLU A 39 -5.97 -11.90 -0.28
N THR A 40 -5.44 -12.48 0.80
CA THR A 40 -5.01 -11.75 1.98
C THR A 40 -3.62 -12.19 2.39
N ILE A 41 -2.66 -11.26 2.37
CA ILE A 41 -1.26 -11.51 2.69
C ILE A 41 -0.87 -10.72 3.94
N THR A 42 -0.31 -11.41 4.93
CA THR A 42 0.32 -10.71 6.07
C THR A 42 1.63 -10.10 5.61
N VAL A 43 1.80 -8.81 5.84
CA VAL A 43 2.98 -8.05 5.44
C VAL A 43 3.69 -7.46 6.64
N ARG A 44 5.02 -7.38 6.55
CA ARG A 44 5.87 -6.63 7.47
C ARG A 44 6.62 -5.58 6.67
N VAL A 45 6.47 -4.32 7.05
CA VAL A 45 7.00 -3.17 6.31
C VAL A 45 7.99 -2.43 7.20
N LYS A 46 9.18 -2.12 6.68
CA LYS A 46 10.18 -1.32 7.39
C LYS A 46 9.78 0.15 7.41
N ARG A 47 10.14 0.88 8.48
CA ARG A 47 9.92 2.33 8.62
C ARG A 47 10.44 3.13 7.44
N SER A 48 11.65 2.81 6.96
CA SER A 48 12.26 3.49 5.82
C SER A 48 11.40 3.39 4.56
N ILE A 49 10.81 2.21 4.33
CA ILE A 49 9.93 1.96 3.19
C ILE A 49 8.61 2.75 3.31
N LEU A 50 8.06 2.92 4.51
CA LEU A 50 6.89 3.78 4.69
C LEU A 50 7.18 5.25 4.35
N GLY A 51 8.37 5.76 4.72
CA GLY A 51 8.81 7.09 4.33
C GLY A 51 8.96 7.23 2.81
N GLU A 52 9.64 6.28 2.18
CA GLU A 52 9.81 6.27 0.70
C GLU A 52 8.47 6.18 -0.05
N LEU A 53 7.53 5.36 0.46
CA LEU A 53 6.18 5.24 -0.09
C LEU A 53 5.39 6.53 0.09
N HIS A 54 5.45 7.17 1.26
CA HIS A 54 4.80 8.46 1.50
C HIS A 54 5.26 9.51 0.47
N ASP A 55 6.57 9.66 0.30
CA ASP A 55 7.16 10.61 -0.63
C ASP A 55 6.78 10.31 -2.08
N SER A 56 6.84 9.04 -2.47
CA SER A 56 6.56 8.61 -3.84
C SER A 56 5.08 8.75 -4.20
N LEU A 57 4.19 8.30 -3.31
CA LEU A 57 2.75 8.44 -3.49
C LEU A 57 2.32 9.90 -3.44
N GLY A 58 2.87 10.71 -2.53
CA GLY A 58 2.60 12.14 -2.45
C GLY A 58 2.91 12.87 -3.77
N ARG A 59 4.10 12.63 -4.34
CA ARG A 59 4.48 13.18 -5.66
C ARG A 59 3.56 12.68 -6.79
N LEU A 60 3.23 11.39 -6.79
CA LEU A 60 2.37 10.82 -7.82
C LEU A 60 0.96 11.41 -7.75
N LEU A 61 0.37 11.50 -6.56
CA LEU A 61 -0.95 12.05 -6.32
C LEU A 61 -1.02 13.53 -6.70
N ALA A 62 -0.02 14.33 -6.29
CA ALA A 62 0.04 15.75 -6.66
C ALA A 62 0.02 15.95 -8.19
N ARG A 63 0.65 15.04 -8.94
CA ARG A 63 0.64 15.05 -10.41
C ARG A 63 -0.67 14.52 -10.99
N SER A 64 -1.24 13.46 -10.42
CA SER A 64 -2.42 12.79 -10.97
C SER A 64 -3.71 13.58 -10.80
N ILE A 65 -3.83 14.34 -9.70
CA ILE A 65 -5.01 15.18 -9.44
C ILE A 65 -4.98 16.49 -10.22
N GLY A 66 -3.85 16.82 -10.86
CA GLY A 66 -3.61 18.08 -11.57
C GLY A 66 -3.82 19.26 -10.64
N PHE A 67 -2.76 19.76 -10.00
CA PHE A 67 -2.77 20.93 -9.12
C PHE A 67 -3.69 22.06 -9.63
N ARG A 68 -4.96 22.08 -9.19
CA ARG A 68 -5.82 23.26 -9.19
C ARG A 68 -5.47 24.02 -7.91
N ALA A 69 -4.31 24.67 -7.89
CA ALA A 69 -4.16 25.80 -6.99
C ALA A 69 -5.24 26.83 -7.36
N ARG A 70 -6.06 27.17 -6.37
CA ARG A 70 -6.60 28.53 -6.27
C ARG A 70 -5.56 29.39 -5.58
#